data_AF-A0A2W6PIZ8-F1
#
_entry.id   AF-A0A2W6PIZ8-F1
#
_cell.length_a   1.000
_cell.length_b   1.000
_cell.length_c   1.000
_cell.angle_alpha   90.00
_cell.angle_beta   90.00
_cell.angle_gamma   90.00
#
_symmetry.space_group_name_H-M   'P 1'
#
loop_
_entity.id
_entity.type
_entity.pdbx_description
1 polymer ?
#
loop_
_entity_poly.entity_id
_entity_poly.type
_entity_poly.pdbx_seq_one_letter_code
_entity_poly.pdbx_strand_id
1 'polypeptide(L)' 'FRKKTSLNGFYQDNGGDADLLRLNLSLDSQLYPQISGHKSRFAIRFMPLDTENGQVPERLDFELACC' A
#
# COMPACT_ATOMS: atom_id res chain seq x y z
N PHE A 1 3.29 -8.35 10.82
CA PHE A 1 3.05 -6.97 10.33
C PHE A 1 4.19 -6.08 10.77
N ARG A 2 4.63 -5.16 9.91
CA ARG A 2 5.66 -4.14 10.16
C ARG A 2 5.11 -2.79 9.70
N LYS A 3 5.34 -1.74 10.49
CA LYS A 3 4.95 -0.37 10.11
C LYS A 3 5.75 0.10 8.90
N LYS A 4 5.06 0.71 7.95
CA LYS A 4 5.60 1.31 6.73
C LYS A 4 4.89 2.64 6.49
N THR A 5 5.53 3.49 5.68
CA THR A 5 4.98 4.79 5.29
C THR A 5 5.09 4.90 3.77
N SER A 6 3.99 5.22 3.11
CA SER A 6 4.00 5.59 1.69
C SER A 6 4.18 7.09 1.54
N LEU A 7 4.78 7.50 0.42
CA LEU A 7 4.93 8.91 0.06
C LEU A 7 4.11 9.22 -1.18
N ASN A 8 3.24 10.22 -1.11
CA ASN A 8 2.31 10.60 -2.19
C ASN A 8 1.54 9.39 -2.75
N GLY A 9 1.06 8.53 -1.85
CA GLY A 9 0.31 7.33 -2.21
C GLY A 9 1.13 6.22 -2.86
N PHE A 10 2.47 6.27 -2.83
CA PHE A 10 3.31 5.27 -3.47
C PHE A 10 4.26 4.61 -2.48
N TYR A 11 4.36 3.27 -2.58
CA TYR A 11 5.32 2.46 -1.85
C TYR A 11 5.82 1.31 -2.75
N GLN A 12 7.09 0.94 -2.67
CA GLN A 12 7.64 -0.22 -3.37
C GLN A 12 8.62 -0.96 -2.48
N ASP A 13 8.71 -2.27 -2.64
CA ASP A 13 9.67 -3.10 -1.90
C ASP A 13 9.92 -4.43 -2.63
N ASN A 14 10.82 -5.23 -2.08
CA ASN A 14 11.06 -6.61 -2.50
C ASN A 14 10.30 -7.57 -1.58
N GLY A 15 9.42 -8.39 -2.15
CA GLY A 15 8.72 -9.46 -1.44
C GLY A 15 9.61 -10.67 -1.14
N GLY A 16 10.77 -10.78 -1.77
CA GLY A 16 11.66 -11.94 -1.65
C GLY A 16 10.96 -13.17 -2.20
N ASP A 17 10.90 -14.22 -1.37
CA ASP A 17 10.22 -15.49 -1.66
C ASP A 17 8.78 -15.52 -1.09
N ALA A 18 8.21 -14.36 -0.74
CA ALA A 18 6.84 -14.28 -0.23
C ALA A 18 5.81 -14.53 -1.33
N ASP A 19 4.81 -15.35 -1.01
CA ASP A 19 3.68 -15.66 -1.88
C ASP A 19 2.48 -14.76 -1.58
N LEU A 20 2.43 -14.16 -0.38
CA LEU A 20 1.30 -13.37 0.07
C LEU A 20 1.72 -12.04 0.70
N LEU A 21 1.10 -10.96 0.23
CA LEU A 21 1.16 -9.65 0.88
C LEU A 21 -0.12 -9.42 1.69
N ARG A 22 0.04 -9.04 2.97
CA ARG A 22 -1.07 -8.65 3.85
C ARG A 22 -0.88 -7.21 4.30
N LEU A 23 -1.90 -6.38 4.10
CA LEU A 23 -1.88 -4.97 4.43
C LEU A 23 -2.97 -4.65 5.45
N ASN A 24 -2.64 -3.83 6.45
CA ASN A 24 -3.64 -3.17 7.30
C ASN A 24 -3.63 -1.67 7.02
N LEU A 25 -4.81 -1.12 6.76
CA LEU A 25 -5.06 0.30 6.52
C LEU A 25 -6.11 0.81 7.50
N SER A 26 -6.01 2.08 7.89
CA SER A 26 -7.08 2.72 8.65
C SER A 26 -8.31 2.89 7.76
N LEU A 27 -9.48 2.50 8.25
CA LEU A 27 -10.76 2.72 7.54
C LEU A 27 -11.01 4.21 7.29
N ASP A 28 -10.58 5.07 8.23
CA ASP A 28 -10.74 6.53 8.14
C ASP A 28 -9.96 7.15 6.97
N SER A 29 -8.93 6.46 6.47
CA SER A 29 -8.18 6.94 5.30
C SER A 29 -9.00 6.87 4.02
N GLN A 30 -10.02 6.00 3.96
CA GLN A 30 -10.84 5.77 2.76
C GLN A 30 -10.02 5.48 1.50
N LEU A 31 -8.88 4.79 1.67
CA LEU A 31 -8.00 4.38 0.59
C LEU A 31 -8.00 2.86 0.43
N TYR A 32 -7.74 2.40 -0.78
CA TYR A 32 -7.46 1.00 -1.07
C TYR A 32 -6.11 0.86 -1.81
N PRO A 33 -5.40 -0.27 -1.65
CA PRO A 33 -4.16 -0.51 -2.34
C PRO A 33 -4.42 -1.09 -3.74
N GLN A 34 -3.82 -0.50 -4.76
CA GLN A 34 -3.66 -1.09 -6.08
C GLN A 34 -2.22 -1.60 -6.19
N ILE A 35 -2.06 -2.92 -6.33
CA ILE A 35 -0.75 -3.57 -6.25
C ILE A 35 -0.34 -4.08 -7.63
N SER A 36 0.91 -3.83 -8.02
CA SER A 36 1.55 -4.43 -9.20
C SER A 36 2.82 -5.18 -8.80
N GLY A 37 3.19 -6.21 -9.58
CA GLY A 37 4.35 -7.05 -9.32
C GLY A 37 5.27 -7.21 -10.53
N HIS A 38 6.57 -7.31 -10.29
CA HIS A 38 7.56 -7.67 -11.30
C HIS A 38 8.74 -8.43 -10.68
N LYS A 39 8.88 -9.71 -11.05
CA LYS A 39 9.78 -10.67 -10.36
C LYS A 39 9.43 -10.73 -8.87
N SER A 40 10.41 -10.71 -7.98
CA SER A 40 10.20 -10.65 -6.52
C SER A 40 9.83 -9.25 -6.00
N ARG A 41 9.72 -8.23 -6.85
CA ARG A 41 9.38 -6.86 -6.44
C ARG A 41 7.91 -6.58 -6.61
N PHE A 42 7.39 -5.68 -5.78
CA PHE A 42 6.05 -5.15 -5.89
C PHE A 42 6.02 -3.64 -5.68
N ALA A 43 4.98 -3.00 -6.21
CA ALA A 43 4.66 -1.62 -5.98
C ALA A 43 3.19 -1.52 -5.54
N ILE A 44 2.92 -0.59 -4.62
CA ILE A 44 1.61 -0.29 -4.08
C ILE A 44 1.32 1.17 -4.40
N ARG A 45 0.20 1.39 -5.08
CA ARG A 45 -0.39 2.72 -5.25
C ARG A 45 -1.68 2.78 -4.44
N PHE A 46 -1.77 3.71 -3.51
CA PHE A 46 -2.99 3.95 -2.74
C PHE A 46 -3.92 4.85 -3.53
N MET A 47 -5.15 4.39 -3.71
CA MET A 47 -6.19 5.07 -4.47
C MET A 47 -7.36 5.40 -3.54
N PRO A 48 -8.02 6.55 -3.70
CA PRO A 48 -9.18 6.88 -2.89
C PRO A 48 -10.40 6.05 -3.30
N LEU A 49 -11.22 5.66 -2.32
CA LEU A 49 -12.50 4.98 -2.56
C LEU A 49 -13.47 5.89 -3.35
N ASP A 50 -13.53 7.18 -2.98
CA ASP A 50 -14.18 8.21 -3.79
C ASP A 50 -13.18 8.73 -4.84
N THR A 51 -13.40 8.36 -6.10
CA THR A 51 -12.49 8.72 -7.21
C THR A 51 -12.62 10.19 -7.61
N GLU A 52 -13.71 10.87 -7.27
CA GLU A 52 -13.95 12.27 -7.63
C GLU A 52 -13.46 13.23 -6.54
N ASN A 53 -13.72 12.93 -5.27
CA ASN A 53 -13.44 13.86 -4.15
C ASN A 53 -12.42 13.33 -3.14
N GLY A 54 -12.05 12.06 -3.19
CA GLY A 54 -11.13 11.48 -2.23
C GLY A 54 -9.69 11.96 -2.43
N GLN A 55 -8.95 12.08 -1.33
CA GLN A 55 -7.57 12.56 -1.35
C GLN A 55 -6.60 11.51 -0.84
N VAL A 56 -5.43 11.45 -1.50
CA VAL A 56 -4.31 10.63 -1.04
C VAL A 56 -3.34 11.54 -0.31
N PRO A 57 -3.08 11.31 0.99
CA PRO A 57 -2.18 12.16 1.76
C PRO A 57 -0.73 11.99 1.30
N GLU A 58 0.09 13.02 1.52
CA GLU A 58 1.52 12.98 1.24
C GLU A 58 2.21 11.86 2.03
N ARG A 59 1.77 11.62 3.26
CA ARG A 59 2.24 10.51 4.10
C ARG A 59 1.07 9.66 4.56
N LEU A 60 1.15 8.38 4.26
CA LEU A 60 0.21 7.37 4.74
C LEU A 60 0.97 6.28 5.47
N ASP A 61 0.73 6.17 6.78
CA ASP A 61 1.22 5.05 7.58
C ASP A 61 0.29 3.85 7.44
N PHE A 62 0.88 2.67 7.27
CA PHE A 62 0.18 1.41 7.14
C PHE A 62 1.02 0.26 7.69
N GLU A 63 0.41 -0.92 7.84
CA GLU A 63 1.16 -2.12 8.21
C GLU A 63 1.23 -3.11 7.06
N LEU A 64 2.40 -3.72 6.89
CA LEU A 64 2.65 -4.70 5.83
C LEU A 64 3.24 -5.98 6.43
N ALA A 65 2.80 -7.13 5.93
CA ALA A 65 3.48 -8.41 6.11
C ALA A 65 3.68 -9.09 4.75
N CYS A 66 4.91 -9.54 4.49
CA CYS A 66 5.24 -10.45 3.40
C CYS A 66 5.32 -11.85 4.01
N CYS A 67 4.53 -12.79 3.49
CA CYS A 67 4.36 -14.14 4.01
C CYS A 67 4.75 -15.18 2.96
#